data_AF-A0A920PQS5-F1
#
_entry.id   AF-A0A920PQS5-F1
#
_cell.length_a   1.000
_cell.length_b   1.000
_cell.length_c   1.000
_cell.angle_alpha   90.00
_cell.angle_beta   90.00
_cell.angle_gamma   90.00
#
_symmetry.space_group_name_H-M   'P 1'
#
loop_
_entity.id
_entity.type
_entity.pdbx_description
1 polymer ?
#
loop_
_entity_poly.entity_id
_entity_poly.type
_entity_poly.pdbx_seq_one_letter_code
_entity_poly.pdbx_strand_id
1 'polypeptide(L)'
;MTVLGLGKLGGRELNLSSDVDLIFVYPKSGETNGEYKISNQVFFTRVAQVLIGLLEAPTPEGIVFRTDMRLRPNGNSGPLTLSFDAMDHYYLTHGREWERYALIKARPVAGDLEGGKKAAG
;
A
#
# COMPACT_ATOMS: atom_id res chain seq x y z
N MET A 1 -9.74 2.66 -0.05
CA MET A 1 -8.29 2.34 -0.01
C MET A 1 -8.16 0.85 0.15
N THR A 2 -7.20 0.26 -0.53
CA THR A 2 -6.79 -1.13 -0.38
C THR A 2 -5.35 -1.14 0.10
N VAL A 3 -5.07 -2.00 1.07
CA VAL A 3 -3.70 -2.30 1.53
C VAL A 3 -3.28 -3.61 0.87
N LEU A 4 -2.24 -3.55 0.05
CA LEU A 4 -1.60 -4.73 -0.51
C LEU A 4 -0.43 -5.13 0.39
N GLY A 5 -0.43 -6.37 0.85
CA GLY A 5 0.72 -7.00 1.51
C GLY A 5 1.57 -7.72 0.48
N LEU A 6 2.88 -7.54 0.55
CA LEU A 6 3.87 -8.19 -0.33
C LEU A 6 4.76 -9.13 0.49
N GLY A 7 5.75 -9.74 -0.17
CA GLY A 7 6.79 -10.51 0.50
C GLY A 7 6.22 -11.63 1.37
N LYS A 8 6.63 -11.69 2.64
CA LYS A 8 6.15 -12.69 3.60
C LYS A 8 4.70 -12.48 4.00
N LEU A 9 4.24 -11.24 4.13
CA LEU A 9 2.85 -10.93 4.43
C LEU A 9 1.91 -11.40 3.30
N GLY A 10 2.24 -10.99 2.08
CA GLY A 10 1.59 -11.44 0.86
C GLY A 10 1.77 -12.94 0.58
N GLY A 11 2.84 -13.56 1.07
CA GLY A 11 3.07 -15.01 1.01
C GLY A 11 2.32 -15.82 2.05
N ARG A 12 1.75 -15.20 3.09
CA ARG A 12 1.28 -15.89 4.33
C ARG A 12 2.41 -16.66 5.04
N GLU A 13 3.60 -16.07 5.06
CA GLU A 13 4.85 -16.62 5.58
C GLU A 13 5.47 -15.70 6.66
N LEU A 14 4.65 -14.90 7.36
CA LEU A 14 5.13 -14.00 8.41
C LEU A 14 5.78 -14.77 9.56
N ASN A 15 6.82 -14.17 10.13
CA ASN A 15 7.44 -14.62 11.37
C ASN A 15 7.50 -13.47 12.39
N LEU A 16 7.83 -13.78 13.65
CA LEU A 16 7.76 -12.84 14.77
C LEU A 16 8.59 -11.55 14.57
N SER A 17 9.67 -11.61 13.79
CA SER A 17 10.56 -10.46 13.56
C SER A 17 10.40 -9.84 12.16
N SER A 18 9.36 -10.20 11.41
CA SER A 18 9.15 -9.70 10.04
C SER A 18 8.62 -8.28 10.05
N ASP A 19 9.18 -7.45 9.17
CA ASP A 19 8.55 -6.21 8.76
C ASP A 19 7.38 -6.54 7.83
N VAL A 20 6.40 -5.65 7.76
CA VAL A 20 5.28 -5.78 6.82
C VAL A 20 5.52 -4.94 5.58
N ASP A 21 5.75 -5.60 4.44
CA ASP A 21 5.89 -4.95 3.14
C ASP A 21 4.51 -4.53 2.62
N LEU A 22 4.27 -3.23 2.50
CA LEU A 22 2.96 -2.69 2.12
C LEU A 22 3.01 -1.78 0.89
N ILE A 23 1.96 -1.86 0.07
CA ILE A 23 1.63 -0.85 -0.94
C ILE A 23 0.20 -0.39 -0.68
N PHE A 24 -0.01 0.91 -0.67
CA PHE A 24 -1.33 1.50 -0.51
C PHE A 24 -1.87 2.02 -1.83
N VAL A 25 -3.06 1.57 -2.18
CA VAL A 25 -3.72 1.96 -3.41
C VAL A 25 -5.17 2.37 -3.20
N TYR A 26 -5.70 3.19 -4.11
CA TYR A 26 -7.07 3.66 -4.05
C TYR A 26 -7.76 3.64 -5.42
N PRO A 27 -9.11 3.56 -5.47
CA PRO A 27 -9.78 3.18 -6.71
C PRO A 27 -9.62 4.16 -7.87
N LYS A 28 -9.67 5.47 -7.60
CA LYS A 28 -9.63 6.48 -8.66
C LYS A 28 -9.10 7.82 -8.17
N SER A 29 -8.47 8.55 -9.09
CA SER A 29 -8.19 9.97 -8.94
C SER A 29 -9.48 10.79 -8.85
N GLY A 30 -9.36 12.04 -8.38
CA GLY A 30 -10.50 12.93 -8.16
C GLY A 30 -10.42 13.61 -6.79
N GLU A 31 -11.56 14.03 -6.28
CA GLU A 31 -11.69 14.74 -5.01
C GLU A 31 -12.62 14.03 -4.04
N THR A 32 -12.43 14.30 -2.75
CA THR A 32 -13.36 13.91 -1.70
C THR A 32 -14.70 14.65 -1.83
N ASN A 33 -15.74 14.10 -1.23
CA ASN A 33 -17.11 14.65 -1.27
C ASN A 33 -17.51 15.40 0.01
N GLY A 34 -16.54 15.78 0.85
CA GLY A 34 -16.79 16.57 2.05
C GLY A 34 -17.02 18.05 1.78
N GLU A 35 -17.34 18.81 2.82
CA GLU A 35 -17.52 20.27 2.78
C GLU A 35 -16.29 20.97 2.17
N TYR A 36 -15.10 20.55 2.59
CA TYR A 36 -13.83 20.94 1.98
C TYR A 36 -13.31 19.81 1.11
N LYS A 37 -13.41 19.99 -0.20
CA LYS A 37 -12.89 19.04 -1.18
C LYS A 37 -11.37 19.09 -1.20
N ILE A 38 -10.75 17.92 -1.09
CA ILE A 38 -9.31 17.73 -1.28
C ILE A 38 -9.11 16.60 -2.28
N SER A 39 -7.95 16.54 -2.91
CA SER A 39 -7.67 15.43 -3.83
C SER A 39 -7.66 14.09 -3.08
N ASN A 40 -8.14 13.04 -3.74
CA ASN A 40 -8.10 11.68 -3.22
C ASN A 40 -6.67 11.26 -2.84
N GLN A 41 -5.67 11.69 -3.62
CA GLN A 41 -4.26 11.47 -3.31
C GLN A 41 -3.89 12.04 -1.93
N VAL A 42 -4.25 13.28 -1.64
CA VAL A 42 -3.96 13.92 -0.34
C VAL A 42 -4.73 13.21 0.77
N PHE A 43 -6.01 12.92 0.56
CA PHE A 43 -6.84 12.21 1.54
C PHE A 43 -6.26 10.85 1.90
N PHE A 44 -6.01 9.98 0.91
CA PHE A 44 -5.50 8.63 1.14
C PHE A 44 -4.06 8.63 1.67
N THR A 45 -3.23 9.59 1.26
CA THR A 45 -1.87 9.75 1.84
C THR A 45 -1.95 10.03 3.34
N ARG A 46 -2.88 10.87 3.80
CA ARG A 46 -3.09 11.11 5.23
C ARG A 46 -3.56 9.85 5.96
N VAL A 47 -4.51 9.11 5.37
CA VAL A 47 -4.99 7.83 5.93
C VAL A 47 -3.84 6.83 6.06
N ALA A 48 -3.00 6.71 5.03
CA ALA A 48 -1.83 5.83 5.01
C ALA A 48 -0.80 6.21 6.10
N GLN A 49 -0.51 7.50 6.27
CA GLN A 49 0.39 7.99 7.31
C GLN A 49 -0.13 7.66 8.72
N VAL A 50 -1.44 7.85 8.96
CA VAL A 50 -2.07 7.49 10.24
C VAL A 50 -1.96 5.98 10.47
N LEU A 51 -2.23 5.17 9.45
CA LEU A 51 -2.13 3.71 9.56
C LEU A 51 -0.71 3.25 9.88
N ILE A 52 0.31 3.77 9.18
CA ILE A 52 1.72 3.50 9.50
C ILE A 52 2.02 3.89 10.95
N GLY A 53 1.62 5.09 11.35
CA GLY A 53 1.83 5.58 12.72
C GLY A 53 1.20 4.66 13.77
N LEU A 54 -0.01 4.14 13.52
CA LEU A 54 -0.68 3.20 14.43
C LEU A 54 0.03 1.84 14.49
N LEU A 55 0.60 1.36 13.39
CA LEU A 55 1.33 0.09 13.36
C LEU A 55 2.67 0.18 14.10
N GLU A 56 3.35 1.32 13.98
CA GLU A 56 4.70 1.54 14.52
C GLU A 56 4.72 2.23 15.89
N ALA A 57 3.57 2.70 16.38
CA ALA A 57 3.48 3.38 17.66
C ALA A 57 3.93 2.48 18.82
N PRO A 58 4.91 2.92 19.64
CA PRO A 58 5.32 2.18 20.82
C PRO A 58 4.25 2.26 21.91
N THR A 59 3.88 1.11 22.43
CA THR A 59 2.98 0.93 23.59
C THR A 59 3.73 0.16 24.69
N PRO A 60 3.19 0.06 25.92
CA PRO A 60 3.76 -0.81 26.95
C PRO A 60 3.91 -2.28 26.51
N GLU A 61 3.07 -2.72 25.57
CA GLU A 61 3.08 -4.06 24.97
C GLU A 61 4.05 -4.19 23.78
N GLY A 62 4.73 -3.11 23.38
CA GLY A 62 5.61 -3.04 22.21
C GLY A 62 4.96 -2.31 21.02
N ILE A 63 5.39 -2.65 19.81
CA ILE A 63 4.79 -2.15 18.56
C ILE A 63 3.96 -3.25 17.90
N VAL A 64 3.05 -2.89 17.00
CA VAL A 64 2.27 -3.88 16.24
C VAL A 64 3.15 -4.49 15.14
N PHE A 65 3.65 -3.66 14.21
CA PHE A 65 4.59 -4.06 13.18
C PHE A 65 5.46 -2.88 12.75
N ARG A 66 6.71 -3.16 12.34
CA ARG A 66 7.49 -2.23 11.51
C ARG A 66 6.98 -2.32 10.07
N THR A 67 6.80 -1.18 9.41
CA THR A 67 6.31 -1.14 8.03
C THR A 67 7.46 -0.88 7.05
N ASP A 68 7.47 -1.62 5.93
CA ASP A 68 8.38 -1.37 4.82
C ASP A 68 7.60 -0.96 3.57
N MET A 69 7.84 0.26 3.11
CA MET A 69 7.14 0.85 1.97
C MET A 69 8.01 0.89 0.70
N ARG A 70 9.20 0.26 0.70
CA ARG A 70 10.20 0.41 -0.38
C ARG A 70 9.82 -0.30 -1.68
N LEU A 71 8.91 -1.28 -1.62
CA LEU A 71 8.45 -2.03 -2.80
C LEU A 71 7.36 -1.31 -3.61
N ARG A 72 6.86 -0.15 -3.14
CA ARG A 72 5.91 0.66 -3.91
C ARG A 72 6.56 1.23 -5.18
N PRO A 73 5.78 1.57 -6.21
CA PRO A 73 6.28 2.27 -7.40
C PRO A 73 7.22 3.44 -7.09
N ASN A 74 8.39 3.46 -7.74
CA ASN A 74 9.48 4.43 -7.50
C ASN A 74 10.09 4.40 -6.09
N GLY A 75 9.82 3.35 -5.30
CA GLY A 75 10.33 3.16 -3.95
C GLY A 75 10.16 4.39 -3.07
N ASN A 76 11.21 4.76 -2.33
CA ASN A 76 11.19 5.89 -1.40
C ASN A 76 10.94 7.25 -2.05
N SER A 77 11.24 7.40 -3.34
CA SER A 77 11.01 8.63 -4.10
C SER A 77 9.58 8.73 -4.66
N GLY A 78 8.83 7.63 -4.63
CA GLY A 78 7.45 7.56 -5.09
C GLY A 78 6.44 8.07 -4.07
N PRO A 79 5.22 8.41 -4.52
CA PRO A 79 4.12 8.76 -3.63
C PRO A 79 3.82 7.58 -2.68
N LEU A 80 3.37 7.88 -1.47
CA LEU A 80 3.03 6.87 -0.47
C LEU A 80 1.79 6.04 -0.87
N THR A 81 0.88 6.66 -1.62
CA THR A 81 -0.35 6.04 -2.12
C THR A 81 -0.49 6.31 -3.61
N LEU A 82 -1.13 5.41 -4.35
CA LEU A 82 -1.38 5.56 -5.79
C LEU A 82 -2.84 5.19 -6.14
N SER A 83 -3.38 5.76 -7.22
CA SER A 83 -4.61 5.22 -7.81
C SER A 83 -4.33 3.86 -8.48
N PHE A 84 -5.36 3.04 -8.68
CA PHE A 84 -5.25 1.81 -9.47
C PHE A 84 -4.69 2.10 -10.86
N ASP A 85 -5.26 3.07 -11.58
CA ASP A 85 -4.77 3.48 -12.91
C ASP A 85 -3.28 3.88 -12.91
N ALA A 86 -2.82 4.59 -11.87
CA ALA A 86 -1.42 5.03 -11.77
C ALA A 86 -0.48 3.85 -11.49
N MET A 87 -0.92 2.89 -10.66
CA MET A 87 -0.17 1.66 -10.40
C MET A 87 -0.06 0.81 -11.67
N ASP A 88 -1.16 0.60 -12.38
CA ASP A 88 -1.20 -0.18 -13.61
C ASP A 88 -0.31 0.46 -14.68
N HIS A 89 -0.47 1.76 -14.89
CA HIS A 89 0.37 2.50 -15.82
C HIS A 89 1.86 2.37 -15.48
N TYR A 90 2.23 2.47 -14.21
CA TYR A 90 3.62 2.32 -13.77
C TYR A 90 4.19 0.94 -14.13
N TYR A 91 3.51 -0.14 -13.76
CA TYR A 91 4.03 -1.49 -13.99
C TYR A 91 4.03 -1.89 -15.46
N LEU A 92 3.12 -1.33 -16.26
CA LEU A 92 3.12 -1.51 -17.72
C LEU A 92 4.30 -0.80 -18.39
N THR A 93 4.61 0.42 -17.98
CA THR A 93 5.54 1.31 -18.71
C THR A 93 6.96 1.33 -18.15
N HIS A 94 7.12 1.27 -16.82
CA HIS A 94 8.39 1.46 -16.12
C HIS A 94 8.79 0.31 -15.21
N GLY A 95 7.84 -0.58 -14.86
CA GLY A 95 8.05 -1.65 -13.90
C GLY A 95 9.21 -2.57 -14.29
N ARG A 96 10.20 -2.69 -13.41
CA ARG A 96 11.33 -3.59 -13.59
C ARG A 96 10.92 -5.04 -13.31
N GLU A 97 11.66 -5.99 -13.87
CA GLU A 97 11.38 -7.42 -13.72
C GLU A 97 11.28 -7.85 -12.26
N TRP A 98 12.20 -7.36 -11.41
CA TRP A 98 12.20 -7.69 -9.98
C TRP A 98 11.00 -7.10 -9.23
N GLU A 99 10.49 -5.93 -9.64
CA GLU A 99 9.30 -5.33 -9.03
C GLU A 99 8.06 -6.16 -9.38
N ARG A 100 7.96 -6.59 -10.64
CA ARG A 100 6.89 -7.51 -11.09
C ARG A 100 6.97 -8.86 -10.37
N TYR A 101 8.18 -9.38 -10.15
CA TYR A 101 8.36 -10.59 -9.37
C TYR A 101 7.86 -10.43 -7.92
N ALA A 102 8.12 -9.28 -7.28
CA ALA A 102 7.59 -8.99 -5.95
C ALA A 102 6.05 -8.96 -5.92
N LEU A 103 5.41 -8.49 -7.00
CA LEU A 103 3.95 -8.47 -7.12
C LEU A 103 3.31 -9.86 -7.21
N ILE A 104 4.05 -10.92 -7.54
CA ILE A 104 3.50 -12.30 -7.57
C ILE A 104 2.92 -12.69 -6.21
N LYS A 105 3.53 -12.19 -5.12
CA LYS A 105 3.01 -12.41 -3.75
C LYS A 105 2.06 -11.29 -3.29
N ALA A 106 1.80 -10.25 -4.09
CA ALA A 106 0.92 -9.17 -3.67
C ALA A 106 -0.49 -9.69 -3.40
N ARG A 107 -1.04 -9.33 -2.24
CA ARG A 107 -2.42 -9.68 -1.88
C ARG A 107 -3.10 -8.54 -1.14
N PRO A 108 -4.39 -8.26 -1.40
CA PRO A 108 -5.20 -7.40 -0.54
C PRO A 108 -5.27 -8.00 0.87
N VAL A 109 -4.82 -7.25 1.87
CA VAL A 109 -4.83 -7.68 3.28
C VAL A 109 -5.76 -6.84 4.16
N ALA A 110 -6.11 -5.62 3.74
CA ALA A 110 -7.04 -4.75 4.46
C ALA A 110 -7.69 -3.71 3.53
N GLY A 111 -8.72 -3.03 4.03
CA GLY A 111 -9.49 -2.04 3.30
C GLY A 111 -10.46 -2.67 2.30
N ASP A 112 -10.54 -2.12 1.09
CA ASP A 112 -11.37 -2.67 0.00
C ASP A 112 -10.69 -3.90 -0.63
N LEU A 113 -11.01 -5.09 -0.11
CA LEU A 113 -10.42 -6.34 -0.57
C LEU A 113 -10.86 -6.71 -1.99
N GLU A 114 -12.10 -6.41 -2.36
CA GLU A 114 -12.64 -6.74 -3.68
C GLU A 114 -12.07 -5.81 -4.75
N GLY A 115 -11.97 -4.51 -4.48
CA GLY A 115 -11.25 -3.58 -5.34
C GLY A 115 -9.77 -3.96 -5.48
N GLY A 116 -9.15 -4.39 -4.37
CA GLY A 116 -7.77 -4.87 -4.37
C GLY A 116 -7.52 -6.11 -5.23
N LYS A 117 -8.43 -7.08 -5.23
CA LYS A 117 -8.30 -8.29 -6.05
C LYS A 117 -8.31 -7.96 -7.54
N LYS A 118 -9.07 -6.94 -7.94
CA LYS A 118 -9.13 -6.46 -9.32
C LYS A 118 -7.88 -5.68 -9.73
N ALA A 119 -7.24 -4.99 -8.79
CA ALA A 119 -6.02 -4.24 -9.05
C ALA A 119 -4.75 -5.12 -9.01
N ALA A 120 -4.80 -6.28 -8.35
CA ALA A 120 -3.67 -7.19 -8.19
C ALA A 120 -3.70 -8.42 -9.14
N GLY A 121 -4.76 -8.58 -9.94
CA GLY A 121 -4.94 -9.68 -10.89
C GLY A 121 -4.99 -9.18 -12.32
#